data_AF-A0A2M8CBI8-F1
#
_entry.id   AF-A0A2M8CBI8-F1
#
_cell.length_a   1.000
_cell.length_b   1.000
_cell.length_c   1.000
_cell.angle_alpha   90.00
_cell.angle_beta   90.00
_cell.angle_gamma   90.00
#
_symmetry.space_group_name_H-M   'P 1'
#
loop_
_entity.id
_entity.type
_entity.pdbx_description
1 polymer ?
#
loop_
_entity_poly.entity_id
_entity_poly.type
_entity_poly.pdbx_seq_one_letter_code
_entity_poly.pdbx_strand_id
1 'polypeptide(L)'
;MGSKLKKLHYHTIEFEVDTMKKEMVKQDINCLEYPLWFQDERFAEHHEEGYTWKNAKGFVFSTSFKPPVKTDIIFLLYLLNQSQKEGWKDEIKLTRYQIIKGCGLTKDARWYQRLQESLKRWERVSIEFNGCFYDGKAYKTIHFGVVDSWSIEEGTKLLRIRFSPEYLLVFKNTKYFKYIDFDQIKALRSSLATRLYQLLVKTF
;
A
#
# COMPACT_ATOMS: atom_id res chain seq x y z
N MET A 1 60.96 -42.45 -5.68
CA MET A 1 59.58 -42.37 -5.16
C MET A 1 59.10 -40.93 -5.23
N GLY A 2 58.41 -40.54 -6.30
CA GLY A 2 57.87 -39.18 -6.48
C GLY A 2 56.35 -39.25 -6.54
N SER A 3 55.68 -38.57 -5.59
CA SER A 3 54.24 -38.64 -5.40
C SER A 3 53.46 -37.87 -6.49
N LYS A 4 52.39 -38.48 -6.99
CA LYS A 4 51.41 -37.83 -7.88
C LYS A 4 50.45 -37.00 -7.05
N LEU A 5 50.53 -35.66 -7.14
CA LEU A 5 49.48 -34.76 -6.67
C LEU A 5 48.31 -34.76 -7.65
N LYS A 6 47.21 -35.41 -7.28
CA LYS A 6 45.90 -35.26 -7.93
C LYS A 6 45.33 -33.89 -7.54
N LYS A 7 45.14 -32.99 -8.51
CA LYS A 7 44.32 -31.78 -8.32
C LYS A 7 42.85 -32.19 -8.20
N LEU A 8 42.24 -32.02 -7.03
CA LEU A 8 40.78 -32.03 -6.88
C LEU A 8 40.22 -30.76 -7.55
N HIS A 9 39.38 -30.93 -8.56
CA HIS A 9 38.49 -29.86 -9.03
C HIS A 9 37.28 -29.83 -8.10
N TYR A 10 37.21 -28.80 -7.26
CA TYR A 10 35.97 -28.45 -6.58
C TYR A 10 35.09 -27.69 -7.59
N HIS A 11 33.99 -28.32 -8.01
CA HIS A 11 32.88 -27.61 -8.63
C HIS A 11 32.18 -26.82 -7.52
N THR A 12 32.45 -25.52 -7.45
CA THR A 12 31.61 -24.59 -6.70
C THR A 12 30.27 -24.50 -7.41
N ILE A 13 29.24 -25.08 -6.82
CA ILE A 13 27.86 -24.85 -7.23
C ILE A 13 27.53 -23.43 -6.73
N GLU A 14 27.64 -22.44 -7.61
CA GLU A 14 27.07 -21.13 -7.38
C GLU A 14 25.55 -21.28 -7.37
N PHE A 15 24.96 -21.32 -6.17
CA PHE A 15 23.53 -21.05 -6.02
C PHE A 15 23.32 -19.58 -6.39
N GLU A 16 22.91 -19.33 -7.63
CA GLU A 16 22.27 -18.08 -8.03
C GLU A 16 21.01 -17.93 -7.18
N VAL A 17 21.13 -17.24 -6.05
CA VAL A 17 19.98 -16.65 -5.37
C VAL A 17 19.52 -15.55 -6.33
N ASP A 18 18.53 -15.87 -7.15
CA ASP A 18 17.75 -14.88 -7.89
C ASP A 18 17.21 -13.88 -6.85
N THR A 19 17.94 -12.79 -6.66
CA THR A 19 17.49 -11.65 -5.88
C THR A 19 16.34 -11.04 -6.66
N MET A 20 15.15 -11.65 -6.57
CA MET A 20 13.91 -11.02 -6.96
C MET A 20 13.93 -9.62 -6.36
N LYS A 21 13.97 -8.63 -7.25
CA LYS A 21 13.99 -7.22 -6.88
C LYS A 21 12.78 -6.98 -5.97
N LYS A 22 13.02 -6.83 -4.67
CA LYS A 22 11.95 -6.66 -3.69
C LYS A 22 11.08 -5.47 -4.08
N GLU A 23 9.77 -5.69 -4.11
CA GLU A 23 8.80 -4.64 -4.43
C GLU A 23 8.63 -3.72 -3.20
N MET A 24 9.50 -2.71 -3.10
CA MET A 24 9.54 -1.81 -1.94
C MET A 24 8.66 -0.57 -2.16
N VAL A 25 7.67 -0.39 -1.29
CA VAL A 25 6.75 0.76 -1.33
C VAL A 25 7.12 1.75 -0.24
N LYS A 26 7.46 2.99 -0.61
CA LYS A 26 7.78 4.05 0.36
C LYS A 26 6.52 4.43 1.14
N GLN A 27 6.64 4.54 2.46
CA GLN A 27 5.57 4.89 3.38
C GLN A 27 6.03 5.98 4.34
N ASP A 28 5.22 7.03 4.49
CA ASP A 28 5.44 8.04 5.52
C ASP A 28 5.18 7.45 6.92
N ILE A 29 6.06 7.74 7.88
CA ILE A 29 5.97 7.19 9.24
C ILE A 29 4.70 7.65 9.95
N ASN A 30 4.21 8.87 9.71
CA ASN A 30 2.94 9.33 10.28
C ASN A 30 1.78 8.44 9.81
N CYS A 31 1.77 8.04 8.53
CA CYS A 31 0.76 7.11 7.99
C CYS A 31 0.97 5.64 8.42
N LEU A 32 2.15 5.28 8.91
CA LEU A 32 2.37 3.98 9.57
C LEU A 32 1.95 4.00 11.03
N GLU A 33 2.15 5.13 11.73
CA GLU A 33 1.71 5.37 13.11
C GLU A 33 0.19 5.33 13.20
N TYR A 34 -0.49 6.14 12.37
CA TYR A 34 -1.94 6.23 12.34
C TYR A 34 -2.50 5.42 11.17
N PRO A 35 -3.33 4.39 11.43
CA PRO A 35 -3.80 3.51 10.38
C PRO A 35 -4.69 4.23 9.36
N LEU A 36 -4.43 3.98 8.08
CA LEU A 36 -5.28 4.42 6.97
C LEU A 36 -6.42 3.43 6.67
N TRP A 37 -6.53 2.34 7.42
CA TRP A 37 -7.45 1.23 7.17
C TRP A 37 -7.77 0.49 8.48
N PHE A 38 -8.89 -0.24 8.51
CA PHE A 38 -9.45 -0.88 9.69
C PHE A 38 -9.24 -2.40 9.70
N GLN A 39 -8.87 -2.92 10.86
CA GLN A 39 -8.57 -4.35 11.03
C GLN A 39 -9.83 -5.22 11.11
N ASP A 40 -10.94 -4.65 11.56
CA ASP A 40 -12.22 -5.34 11.71
C ASP A 40 -13.05 -5.18 10.43
N GLU A 41 -13.07 -6.24 9.62
CA GLU A 41 -13.86 -6.28 8.39
C GLU A 41 -15.36 -6.24 8.65
N ARG A 42 -15.83 -6.91 9.73
CA ARG A 42 -17.25 -6.92 10.07
C ARG A 42 -17.69 -5.53 10.49
N PHE A 43 -16.88 -4.83 11.28
CA PHE A 43 -17.15 -3.44 11.63
C PHE A 43 -17.34 -2.58 10.37
N ALA A 44 -16.44 -2.70 9.39
CA ALA A 44 -16.53 -1.93 8.15
C ALA A 44 -17.80 -2.24 7.34
N GLU A 45 -18.24 -3.51 7.29
CA GLU A 45 -19.47 -3.90 6.60
C GLU A 45 -20.75 -3.34 7.25
N HIS A 46 -20.75 -3.09 8.56
CA HIS A 46 -21.88 -2.47 9.26
C HIS A 46 -21.89 -0.94 9.19
N HIS A 47 -20.87 -0.30 8.60
CA HIS A 47 -20.74 1.15 8.50
C HIS A 47 -20.79 1.62 7.03
N GLU A 48 -21.84 1.21 6.31
CA GLU A 48 -22.00 1.54 4.88
C GLU A 48 -22.12 3.05 4.62
N GLU A 49 -22.69 3.78 5.58
CA GLU A 49 -22.92 5.23 5.51
C GLU A 49 -21.70 6.07 5.94
N GLY A 50 -20.61 5.42 6.34
CA GLY A 50 -19.41 6.11 6.77
C GLY A 50 -19.06 5.91 8.24
N TYR A 51 -17.89 6.43 8.60
CA TYR A 51 -17.36 6.37 9.96
C TYR A 51 -16.32 7.46 10.14
N THR A 52 -16.23 8.01 11.35
CA THR A 52 -15.16 8.93 11.75
C THR A 52 -14.44 8.39 12.98
N TRP A 53 -13.15 8.17 12.82
CA TRP A 53 -12.24 7.82 13.91
C TRP A 53 -11.39 9.01 14.30
N LYS A 54 -11.27 9.27 15.61
CA LYS A 54 -10.41 10.32 16.15
C LYS A 54 -9.44 9.71 17.16
N ASN A 55 -8.18 10.11 17.07
CA ASN A 55 -7.17 9.81 18.07
C ASN A 55 -6.97 11.02 19.01
N ALA A 56 -6.62 10.76 20.27
CA ALA A 56 -6.32 11.81 21.26
C ALA A 56 -5.20 12.78 20.85
N LYS A 57 -4.30 12.36 19.95
CA LYS A 57 -3.21 13.18 19.42
C LYS A 57 -3.61 14.07 18.23
N GLY A 58 -4.90 14.18 17.90
CA GLY A 58 -5.38 15.08 16.84
C GLY A 58 -5.44 14.46 15.43
N PHE A 59 -5.17 13.16 15.28
CA PHE A 59 -5.42 12.47 14.01
C PHE A 59 -6.91 12.16 13.84
N VAL A 60 -7.46 12.45 12.66
CA VAL A 60 -8.83 12.12 12.27
C VAL A 60 -8.81 11.36 10.95
N PHE A 61 -9.47 10.22 10.93
CA PHE A 61 -9.82 9.51 9.71
C PHE A 61 -11.34 9.56 9.57
N SER A 62 -11.84 10.02 8.42
CA SER A 62 -13.26 10.00 8.11
C SER A 62 -13.52 9.41 6.74
N THR A 63 -14.68 8.80 6.59
CA THR A 63 -15.19 8.32 5.31
C THR A 63 -16.70 8.49 5.26
N SER A 64 -17.23 8.84 4.08
CA SER A 64 -18.67 8.88 3.82
C SER A 64 -19.22 7.56 3.25
N PHE A 65 -18.43 6.49 3.37
CA PHE A 65 -18.74 5.15 2.90
C PHE A 65 -18.01 4.11 3.77
N LYS A 66 -18.15 2.80 3.48
CA LYS A 66 -17.46 1.73 4.20
C LYS A 66 -15.98 2.04 4.46
N PRO A 67 -15.49 1.91 5.71
CA PRO A 67 -14.07 2.02 6.01
C PRO A 67 -13.21 1.05 5.16
N PRO A 68 -12.05 1.48 4.65
CA PRO A 68 -11.08 0.58 4.01
C PRO A 68 -10.60 -0.47 5.01
N VAL A 69 -10.42 -1.69 4.54
CA VAL A 69 -9.93 -2.85 5.32
C VAL A 69 -8.61 -3.39 4.74
N LYS A 70 -8.13 -4.53 5.24
CA LYS A 70 -6.86 -5.13 4.84
C LYS A 70 -6.72 -5.30 3.31
N THR A 71 -7.76 -5.79 2.66
CA THR A 71 -7.73 -5.97 1.19
C THR A 71 -7.56 -4.62 0.47
N ASP A 72 -8.16 -3.55 0.99
CA ASP A 72 -8.07 -2.22 0.41
C ASP A 72 -6.66 -1.65 0.48
N ILE A 73 -5.95 -1.86 1.61
CA ILE A 73 -4.57 -1.41 1.72
C ILE A 73 -3.63 -2.20 0.80
N ILE A 74 -3.91 -3.47 0.51
CA ILE A 74 -3.13 -4.24 -0.48
C ILE A 74 -3.29 -3.63 -1.87
N PHE A 75 -4.53 -3.31 -2.28
CA PHE A 75 -4.75 -2.61 -3.55
C PHE A 75 -4.05 -1.25 -3.57
N LEU A 76 -4.21 -0.45 -2.51
CA LEU A 76 -3.61 0.88 -2.43
C LEU A 76 -2.09 0.82 -2.54
N LEU A 77 -1.43 -0.09 -1.83
CA LEU A 77 0.03 -0.25 -1.88
C LEU A 77 0.51 -0.69 -3.25
N TYR A 78 -0.22 -1.56 -3.94
CA TYR A 78 0.10 -1.91 -5.32
C TYR A 78 0.02 -0.69 -6.23
N LEU A 79 -1.08 0.06 -6.17
CA LEU A 79 -1.30 1.24 -7.01
C LEU A 79 -0.26 2.33 -6.73
N LEU A 80 0.06 2.56 -5.45
CA LEU A 80 1.09 3.51 -5.03
C LEU A 80 2.48 3.08 -5.53
N ASN A 81 2.79 1.78 -5.51
CA ASN A 81 4.02 1.25 -6.09
C ASN A 81 4.11 1.49 -7.61
N GLN A 82 3.00 1.36 -8.34
CA GLN A 82 2.98 1.70 -9.77
C GLN A 82 3.23 3.20 -9.98
N SER A 83 2.57 4.07 -9.21
CA SER A 83 2.84 5.51 -9.23
C SER A 83 4.31 5.83 -8.94
N GLN A 84 4.89 5.22 -7.89
CA GLN A 84 6.30 5.37 -7.50
C GLN A 84 7.25 4.98 -8.65
N LYS A 85 7.01 3.84 -9.31
CA LYS A 85 7.79 3.37 -10.47
C LYS A 85 7.69 4.32 -11.67
N GLU A 86 6.57 5.00 -11.82
CA GLU A 86 6.35 6.02 -12.86
C GLU A 86 6.82 7.43 -12.45
N GLY A 87 7.60 7.57 -11.37
CA GLY A 87 8.11 8.86 -10.92
C GLY A 87 7.11 9.68 -10.10
N TRP A 88 6.21 9.00 -9.38
CA TRP A 88 5.14 9.58 -8.56
C TRP A 88 4.08 10.32 -9.39
N LYS A 89 3.63 9.74 -10.50
CA LYS A 89 2.49 10.28 -11.25
C LYS A 89 1.21 10.22 -10.42
N ASP A 90 0.42 11.28 -10.50
CA ASP A 90 -0.91 11.37 -9.89
C ASP A 90 -1.92 10.45 -10.57
N GLU A 91 -1.76 10.26 -11.87
CA GLU A 91 -2.59 9.35 -12.66
C GLU A 91 -1.85 8.08 -13.06
N ILE A 92 -2.51 6.94 -12.83
CA ILE A 92 -2.08 5.63 -13.30
C ILE A 92 -3.15 5.01 -14.21
N LYS A 93 -2.69 4.31 -15.24
CA LYS A 93 -3.55 3.59 -16.20
C LYS A 93 -3.15 2.13 -16.26
N LEU A 94 -4.03 1.26 -15.80
CA LEU A 94 -3.77 -0.17 -15.70
C LEU A 94 -5.04 -0.93 -16.08
N THR A 95 -4.89 -2.16 -16.54
CA THR A 95 -6.04 -3.07 -16.60
C THR A 95 -6.37 -3.56 -15.19
N ARG A 96 -7.65 -3.80 -14.91
CA ARG A 96 -8.07 -4.45 -13.65
C ARG A 96 -7.38 -5.80 -13.44
N TYR A 97 -7.11 -6.51 -14.53
CA TYR A 97 -6.36 -7.77 -14.51
C TYR A 97 -4.94 -7.60 -13.97
N GLN A 98 -4.19 -6.58 -14.43
CA GLN A 98 -2.84 -6.29 -13.92
C GLN A 98 -2.86 -6.03 -12.41
N ILE A 99 -3.85 -5.27 -11.92
CA ILE A 99 -3.98 -4.96 -10.48
C ILE A 99 -4.23 -6.23 -9.66
N ILE A 100 -5.23 -7.03 -10.05
CA ILE A 100 -5.58 -8.27 -9.34
C ILE A 100 -4.38 -9.23 -9.33
N LYS A 101 -3.74 -9.43 -10.48
CA LYS A 101 -2.55 -10.29 -10.59
C LYS A 101 -1.39 -9.77 -9.73
N GLY A 102 -1.13 -8.46 -9.79
CA GLY A 102 -0.06 -7.82 -9.03
C GLY A 102 -0.23 -7.95 -7.53
N CYS A 103 -1.48 -7.92 -7.05
CA CYS A 103 -1.83 -8.16 -5.65
C CYS A 103 -1.77 -9.64 -5.23
N GLY A 104 -1.42 -10.57 -6.15
CA GLY A 104 -1.36 -12.00 -5.87
C GLY A 104 -2.74 -12.66 -5.73
N LEU A 105 -3.79 -12.05 -6.28
CA LEU A 105 -5.16 -12.53 -6.18
C LEU A 105 -5.54 -13.37 -7.41
N THR A 106 -6.47 -14.31 -7.22
CA THR A 106 -6.95 -15.19 -8.29
C THR A 106 -7.81 -14.42 -9.30
N LYS A 107 -7.92 -14.94 -10.53
CA LYS A 107 -8.79 -14.35 -11.57
C LYS A 107 -10.26 -14.72 -11.34
N ASP A 108 -10.85 -14.21 -10.27
CA ASP A 108 -12.27 -14.37 -9.92
C ASP A 108 -13.03 -13.05 -10.18
N ALA A 109 -14.23 -13.13 -10.75
CA ALA A 109 -15.15 -12.01 -10.94
C ALA A 109 -15.37 -11.21 -9.64
N ARG A 110 -15.38 -11.91 -8.49
CA ARG A 110 -15.45 -11.30 -7.15
C ARG A 110 -14.34 -10.26 -6.92
N TRP A 111 -13.11 -10.51 -7.37
CA TRP A 111 -12.00 -9.58 -7.16
C TRP A 111 -12.11 -8.32 -8.02
N TYR A 112 -12.74 -8.40 -9.19
CA TYR A 112 -13.01 -7.21 -10.01
C TYR A 112 -14.07 -6.30 -9.39
N GLN A 113 -15.07 -6.89 -8.73
CA GLN A 113 -16.05 -6.13 -7.95
C GLN A 113 -15.40 -5.55 -6.70
N ARG A 114 -14.61 -6.36 -5.98
CA ARG A 114 -13.91 -5.94 -4.77
C ARG A 114 -12.91 -4.82 -5.00
N LEU A 115 -12.23 -4.80 -6.15
CA LEU A 115 -11.35 -3.70 -6.56
C LEU A 115 -12.13 -2.40 -6.78
N GLN A 116 -13.27 -2.45 -7.48
CA GLN A 116 -14.10 -1.26 -7.69
C GLN A 116 -14.64 -0.71 -6.38
N GLU A 117 -15.10 -1.59 -5.48
CA GLU A 117 -15.50 -1.19 -4.14
C GLU A 117 -14.34 -0.56 -3.37
N SER A 118 -13.13 -1.13 -3.48
CA SER A 118 -11.93 -0.56 -2.85
C SER A 118 -11.66 0.87 -3.29
N LEU A 119 -11.75 1.14 -4.60
CA LEU A 119 -11.59 2.47 -5.15
C LEU A 119 -12.67 3.43 -4.63
N LYS A 120 -13.93 2.99 -4.52
CA LYS A 120 -15.00 3.79 -3.89
C LYS A 120 -14.70 4.08 -2.43
N ARG A 121 -14.20 3.11 -1.66
CA ARG A 121 -13.80 3.32 -0.26
C ARG A 121 -12.73 4.40 -0.20
N TRP A 122 -11.64 4.27 -0.95
CA TRP A 122 -10.54 5.24 -0.96
C TRP A 122 -10.91 6.63 -1.50
N GLU A 123 -11.85 6.71 -2.43
CA GLU A 123 -12.38 7.97 -2.97
C GLU A 123 -13.16 8.76 -1.91
N ARG A 124 -13.75 8.08 -0.92
CA ARG A 124 -14.54 8.71 0.14
C ARG A 124 -13.75 8.95 1.42
N VAL A 125 -12.47 8.59 1.46
CA VAL A 125 -11.60 8.80 2.63
C VAL A 125 -11.11 10.24 2.69
N SER A 126 -11.15 10.80 3.90
CA SER A 126 -10.54 12.06 4.29
C SER A 126 -9.65 11.81 5.51
N ILE A 127 -8.42 12.28 5.45
CA ILE A 127 -7.40 12.14 6.49
C ILE A 127 -7.00 13.53 6.95
N GLU A 128 -6.97 13.74 8.27
CA GLU A 128 -6.58 14.99 8.88
C GLU A 128 -5.61 14.74 10.02
N PHE A 129 -4.53 15.49 10.05
CA PHE A 129 -3.61 15.55 11.16
C PHE A 129 -3.73 16.95 11.75
N ASN A 130 -4.18 17.08 13.00
CA ASN A 130 -4.26 18.37 13.69
C ASN A 130 -3.04 18.57 14.59
N GLY A 131 -2.04 19.30 14.10
CA GLY A 131 -0.81 19.57 14.83
C GLY A 131 0.03 18.34 15.17
N CYS A 132 -0.17 17.22 14.46
CA CYS A 132 0.46 15.94 14.78
C CYS A 132 1.15 15.26 13.59
N PHE A 133 1.15 15.90 12.41
CA PHE A 133 1.96 15.45 11.28
C PHE A 133 3.37 16.02 11.38
N TYR A 134 4.38 15.16 11.54
CA TYR A 134 5.78 15.59 11.57
C TYR A 134 6.41 15.51 10.17
N ASP A 135 6.89 16.64 9.64
CA ASP A 135 7.49 16.71 8.30
C ASP A 135 9.02 16.50 8.28
N GLY A 136 9.60 16.11 9.42
CA GLY A 136 11.05 16.05 9.63
C GLY A 136 11.66 17.33 10.20
N LYS A 137 10.87 18.38 10.41
CA LYS A 137 11.30 19.64 11.04
C LYS A 137 10.32 20.13 12.09
N ALA A 138 9.03 20.19 11.75
CA ALA A 138 7.99 20.71 12.62
C ALA A 138 6.71 19.87 12.53
N TYR A 139 5.88 19.99 13.56
CA TYR A 139 4.52 19.46 13.53
C TYR A 139 3.61 20.40 12.76
N LYS A 140 2.73 19.84 11.93
CA LYS A 140 1.83 20.57 11.04
C LYS A 140 0.39 20.06 11.15
N THR A 141 -0.52 20.93 10.76
CA THR A 141 -1.88 20.55 10.41
C THR A 141 -1.97 20.33 8.90
N ILE A 142 -2.41 19.15 8.47
CA ILE A 142 -2.63 18.82 7.06
C ILE A 142 -3.92 18.01 6.91
N HIS A 143 -4.57 18.17 5.77
CA HIS A 143 -5.78 17.45 5.38
C HIS A 143 -5.66 17.01 3.93
N PHE A 144 -6.04 15.76 3.63
CA PHE A 144 -5.98 15.19 2.28
C PHE A 144 -6.88 13.97 2.12
N GLY A 145 -7.32 13.69 0.89
CA GLY A 145 -7.97 12.43 0.50
C GLY A 145 -6.94 11.39 0.02
N VAL A 146 -7.38 10.24 -0.50
CA VAL A 146 -6.46 9.23 -1.05
C VAL A 146 -6.58 9.11 -2.56
N VAL A 147 -7.78 8.77 -3.05
CA VAL A 147 -8.11 8.73 -4.48
C VAL A 147 -9.05 9.89 -4.78
N ASP A 148 -8.74 10.69 -5.80
CA ASP A 148 -9.62 11.79 -6.22
C ASP A 148 -10.70 11.29 -7.19
N SER A 149 -10.34 10.38 -8.08
CA SER A 149 -11.26 9.84 -9.08
C SER A 149 -10.74 8.53 -9.68
N TRP A 150 -11.66 7.74 -10.22
CA TRP A 150 -11.35 6.57 -11.03
C TRP A 150 -12.41 6.36 -12.11
N SER A 151 -12.03 5.73 -13.22
CA SER A 151 -12.94 5.40 -14.31
C SER A 151 -12.51 4.15 -15.05
N ILE A 152 -13.46 3.39 -15.57
CA ILE A 152 -13.21 2.25 -16.45
C ILE A 152 -13.64 2.63 -17.86
N GLU A 153 -12.73 2.58 -18.81
CA GLU A 153 -13.05 2.79 -20.22
C GLU A 153 -13.83 1.60 -20.78
N GLU A 154 -14.99 1.82 -21.39
CA GLU A 154 -15.87 0.71 -21.80
C GLU A 154 -15.28 -0.17 -22.91
N GLY A 155 -14.54 0.40 -23.86
CA GLY A 155 -13.96 -0.33 -24.99
C GLY A 155 -12.69 -1.11 -24.64
N THR A 156 -11.77 -0.47 -23.91
CA THR A 156 -10.45 -1.04 -23.57
C THR A 156 -10.45 -1.76 -22.22
N LYS A 157 -11.47 -1.52 -21.39
CA LYS A 157 -11.53 -1.92 -19.97
C LYS A 157 -10.33 -1.42 -19.15
N LEU A 158 -9.67 -0.38 -19.64
CA LEU A 158 -8.57 0.31 -18.96
C LEU A 158 -9.14 1.06 -17.76
N LEU A 159 -8.52 0.85 -16.60
CA LEU A 159 -8.85 1.52 -15.37
C LEU A 159 -7.87 2.69 -15.19
N ARG A 160 -8.41 3.89 -15.19
CA ARG A 160 -7.72 5.14 -14.85
C ARG A 160 -8.00 5.44 -13.38
N ILE A 161 -6.97 5.72 -12.61
CA ILE A 161 -7.06 6.13 -11.21
C ILE A 161 -6.22 7.37 -11.02
N ARG A 162 -6.77 8.39 -10.36
CA ARG A 162 -6.07 9.60 -9.97
C ARG A 162 -5.99 9.66 -8.44
N PHE A 163 -4.77 9.67 -7.92
CA PHE A 163 -4.51 9.95 -6.50
C PHE A 163 -4.73 11.44 -6.19
N SER A 164 -5.06 11.73 -4.94
CA SER A 164 -4.93 13.10 -4.42
C SER A 164 -3.47 13.57 -4.58
N PRO A 165 -3.24 14.75 -5.18
CA PRO A 165 -1.92 15.34 -5.27
C PRO A 165 -1.25 15.50 -3.90
N GLU A 166 -2.00 15.93 -2.88
CA GLU A 166 -1.53 16.10 -1.51
C GLU A 166 -1.09 14.76 -0.91
N TYR A 167 -1.89 13.71 -1.12
CA TYR A 167 -1.53 12.35 -0.72
C TYR A 167 -0.18 11.95 -1.29
N LEU A 168 0.01 12.05 -2.61
CA LEU A 168 1.29 11.67 -3.22
C LEU A 168 2.45 12.54 -2.78
N LEU A 169 2.25 13.84 -2.57
CA LEU A 169 3.30 14.75 -2.09
C LEU A 169 3.80 14.33 -0.71
N VAL A 170 2.92 13.84 0.18
CA VAL A 170 3.31 13.28 1.48
C VAL A 170 4.32 12.15 1.29
N PHE A 171 4.00 11.12 0.50
CA PHE A 171 4.89 9.96 0.32
C PHE A 171 6.14 10.29 -0.52
N LYS A 172 6.01 11.11 -1.56
CA LYS A 172 7.11 11.52 -2.43
C LYS A 172 8.16 12.30 -1.64
N ASN A 173 7.74 13.34 -0.93
CA ASN A 173 8.65 14.33 -0.35
C ASN A 173 9.02 14.06 1.11
N THR A 174 8.32 13.13 1.79
CA THR A 174 8.67 12.82 3.17
C THR A 174 10.12 12.39 3.31
N LYS A 175 10.78 12.97 4.32
CA LYS A 175 12.11 12.58 4.81
C LYS A 175 12.01 11.61 5.99
N TYR A 176 10.80 11.40 6.50
CA TYR A 176 10.49 10.59 7.66
C TYR A 176 9.68 9.36 7.22
N PHE A 177 10.39 8.42 6.58
CA PHE A 177 9.77 7.30 5.87
C PHE A 177 10.42 5.95 6.18
N LYS A 178 9.68 4.90 5.85
CA LYS A 178 10.15 3.51 5.78
C LYS A 178 9.70 2.89 4.47
N TYR A 179 10.34 1.79 4.08
CA TYR A 179 9.87 0.98 2.96
C TYR A 179 9.14 -0.25 3.49
N ILE A 180 7.97 -0.52 2.91
CA ILE A 180 7.26 -1.78 3.08
C ILE A 180 7.64 -2.71 1.93
N ASP A 181 8.04 -3.94 2.27
CA ASP A 181 8.11 -5.03 1.30
C ASP A 181 6.68 -5.49 0.94
N PHE A 182 6.28 -5.24 -0.31
CA PHE A 182 4.94 -5.54 -0.81
C PHE A 182 4.68 -7.05 -0.93
N ASP A 183 5.71 -7.85 -1.19
CA ASP A 183 5.54 -9.30 -1.29
C ASP A 183 5.29 -9.90 0.09
N GLN A 184 5.94 -9.36 1.13
CA GLN A 184 5.64 -9.74 2.51
C GLN A 184 4.23 -9.34 2.93
N ILE A 185 3.81 -8.09 2.67
CA ILE A 185 2.51 -7.62 3.17
C ILE A 185 1.34 -8.38 2.54
N LYS A 186 1.41 -8.70 1.25
CA LYS A 186 0.34 -9.44 0.56
C LYS A 186 0.30 -10.93 0.96
N ALA A 187 1.40 -11.50 1.45
CA ALA A 187 1.46 -12.87 1.96
C ALA A 187 0.80 -13.02 3.35
N LEU A 188 0.71 -11.94 4.14
CA LEU A 188 0.07 -11.97 5.46
C LEU A 188 -1.43 -12.22 5.31
N ARG A 189 -1.96 -13.22 6.03
CA ARG A 189 -3.38 -13.61 5.91
C ARG A 189 -4.33 -12.79 6.79
N SER A 190 -3.93 -12.43 8.02
CA SER A 190 -4.80 -11.70 8.94
C SER A 190 -4.58 -10.19 8.91
N SER A 191 -5.65 -9.44 9.17
CA SER A 191 -5.59 -7.99 9.35
C SER A 191 -4.72 -7.61 10.55
N LEU A 192 -4.78 -8.39 11.63
CA LEU A 192 -3.94 -8.20 12.81
C LEU A 192 -2.44 -8.31 12.47
N ALA A 193 -2.03 -9.39 11.80
CA ALA A 193 -0.64 -9.59 11.43
C ALA A 193 -0.15 -8.50 10.46
N THR A 194 -1.00 -8.09 9.52
CA THR A 194 -0.69 -7.01 8.56
C THR A 194 -0.41 -5.70 9.29
N ARG A 195 -1.25 -5.33 10.26
CA ARG A 195 -1.04 -4.11 11.03
C ARG A 195 0.17 -4.20 11.95
N LEU A 196 0.38 -5.35 12.60
CA LEU A 196 1.56 -5.57 13.43
C LEU A 196 2.85 -5.42 12.61
N TYR A 197 2.89 -6.00 11.41
CA TYR A 197 4.01 -5.84 10.49
C TYR A 197 4.25 -4.36 10.13
N GLN A 198 3.21 -3.58 9.82
CA GLN A 198 3.37 -2.14 9.57
C GLN A 198 3.95 -1.38 10.77
N LEU A 199 3.53 -1.73 11.99
CA LEU A 199 4.06 -1.12 13.22
C LEU A 199 5.52 -1.52 13.48
N LEU A 200 5.90 -2.77 13.19
CA LEU A 200 7.27 -3.24 13.30
C LEU A 200 8.19 -2.53 12.31
N VAL A 201 7.78 -2.43 11.04
CA VAL A 201 8.52 -1.67 9.99
C VAL A 201 8.69 -0.21 10.38
N LYS A 202 7.70 0.39 11.04
CA LYS A 202 7.81 1.75 11.56
C LYS A 202 8.90 1.86 12.64
N THR A 203 9.01 0.85 13.50
CA THR A 203 9.82 0.88 14.73
C THR A 203 11.29 0.51 14.50
N PHE A 204 11.53 -0.48 13.65
CA PHE A 204 12.85 -1.04 13.35
C PHE A 204 13.30 -0.67 11.94
#